data_AF-A0A3D2RFY0-F1
#
_entry.id   AF-A0A3D2RFY0-F1
#
_cell.length_a   1.000
_cell.length_b   1.000
_cell.length_c   1.000
_cell.angle_alpha   90.00
_cell.angle_beta   90.00
_cell.angle_gamma   90.00
#
_symmetry.space_group_name_H-M   'P 1'
#
loop_
_entity.id
_entity.type
_entity.pdbx_description
1 polymer ?
#
loop_
_entity_poly.entity_id
_entity_poly.type
_entity_poly.pdbx_seq_one_letter_code
_entity_poly.pdbx_strand_id
1 'polypeptide(L)'
;MLKIFKKAPASTQPGSEDLAIKRLNAFGTRSAICTIISNPMGEKVQEEVGLATFYARPSELYSRDGHFYLAPPAGYKLSSGLLRGKGEIVSLSFHFDRTPYTLKCEVIQRVRFRDRLLQHLEPRVEIGFKLKPIGNVAKNENRRSLRFAQVRGVRGPQVAPHFRLDVYAERVSLTGNSDGGPEILSFPGDDPIPEDVKGCTKPEDLVALFHGYIQSNPDHRRSVYLSKMSQDVRFGRTDIVPIGQSDVLGLDGEARTTQIHLRRPVEMLTKDGPELREGDVVILNFALRKFAQGADVHHRWVCRVHKSGVKVITVRPKGLIQKQAGLPVVLKDFSVSGAGLQNSPLLETFLMSGETVPDDPSALLERLEGTGLLLSFYPRTHFQNELAIYKPNVPPVIPVIGEIVRGGIDLGKDTGRLANIGVAFRFDPADYDPMTYEVRSWEPLRALRENPHFKEVHRALNGLLAYMER
;
A
#
# COMPACT_ATOMS: atom_id res chain seq x y z
N MET A 1 18.34 38.04 67.99
CA MET A 1 19.35 37.85 66.92
C MET A 1 18.69 37.11 65.77
N LEU A 2 18.17 37.85 64.78
CA LEU A 2 17.49 37.29 63.59
C LEU A 2 18.53 36.88 62.54
N LYS A 3 18.55 35.59 62.16
CA LYS A 3 19.31 35.10 61.01
C LYS A 3 18.44 35.15 59.74
N ILE A 4 18.84 36.02 58.83
CA ILE A 4 18.27 36.20 57.49
C ILE A 4 18.63 34.98 56.63
N PHE A 5 17.63 34.20 56.23
CA PHE A 5 17.79 33.16 55.21
C PHE A 5 17.83 33.80 53.82
N LYS A 6 18.98 33.72 53.14
CA LYS A 6 19.11 34.05 51.72
C LYS A 6 18.39 32.99 50.88
N LYS A 7 17.35 33.41 50.14
CA LYS A 7 16.73 32.61 49.07
C LYS A 7 17.78 32.31 47.99
N ALA A 8 17.98 31.03 47.67
CA ALA A 8 18.70 30.61 46.48
C ALA A 8 17.95 31.08 45.21
N PRO A 9 18.66 31.43 44.12
CA PRO A 9 18.02 31.83 42.87
C PRO A 9 17.24 30.64 42.30
N ALA A 10 15.99 30.90 41.91
CA ALA A 10 15.12 29.93 41.29
C ALA A 10 15.74 29.43 39.97
N SER A 11 15.86 28.11 39.82
CA SER A 11 16.22 27.48 38.56
C SER A 11 15.10 27.73 37.54
N THR A 12 15.40 28.49 36.50
CA THR A 12 14.53 28.67 35.33
C THR A 12 14.31 27.30 34.68
N GLN A 13 13.06 26.83 34.67
CA GLN A 13 12.68 25.68 33.85
C GLN A 13 13.01 25.98 32.38
N PRO A 14 13.58 25.04 31.61
CA PRO A 14 13.82 25.25 30.18
C PRO A 14 12.48 25.40 29.45
N GLY A 15 12.28 26.54 28.80
CA GLY A 15 11.05 26.82 28.03
C GLY A 15 10.84 25.83 26.89
N SER A 16 9.57 25.54 26.57
CA SER A 16 9.16 24.63 25.49
C SER A 16 9.73 25.01 24.11
N GLU A 17 10.12 26.27 23.92
CA GLU A 17 10.70 26.84 22.70
C GLU A 17 12.04 26.20 22.32
N ASP A 18 12.84 25.81 23.33
CA ASP A 18 14.16 25.19 23.14
C ASP A 18 14.02 23.69 22.79
N LEU A 19 12.87 23.07 23.10
CA LEU A 19 12.62 21.65 22.86
C LEU A 19 12.36 21.35 21.38
N ALA A 20 11.64 22.24 20.67
CA ALA A 20 11.35 22.08 19.25
C ALA A 20 12.62 22.13 18.39
N ILE A 21 13.50 23.09 18.67
CA ILE A 21 14.79 23.24 17.98
C ILE A 21 15.72 22.07 18.30
N LYS A 22 15.81 21.64 19.57
CA LYS A 22 16.59 20.45 19.96
C LYS A 22 16.11 19.19 19.25
N ARG A 23 14.79 18.98 19.15
CA ARG A 23 14.21 17.85 18.39
C ARG A 23 14.52 17.94 16.91
N LEU A 24 14.33 19.11 16.29
CA LEU A 24 14.61 19.31 14.88
C LEU A 24 16.11 19.07 14.57
N ASN A 25 17.00 19.50 15.47
CA ASN A 25 18.44 19.26 15.35
C ASN A 25 18.79 17.77 15.52
N ALA A 26 18.18 17.08 16.48
CA ALA A 26 18.36 15.64 16.71
C ALA A 26 17.91 14.79 15.51
N PHE A 27 16.90 15.25 14.76
CA PHE A 27 16.45 14.59 13.54
C PHE A 27 17.42 14.74 12.36
N GLY A 28 18.38 15.68 12.43
CA GLY A 28 19.33 15.91 11.33
C GLY A 28 18.68 16.38 10.02
N THR A 29 17.40 16.75 10.04
CA THR A 29 16.66 17.17 8.85
C THR A 29 17.24 18.48 8.30
N ARG A 30 17.54 18.51 7.00
CA ARG A 30 18.12 19.70 6.32
C ARG A 30 17.15 20.49 5.45
N SER A 31 15.96 19.95 5.19
CA SER A 31 14.94 20.62 4.38
C SER A 31 13.52 20.23 4.80
N ALA A 32 12.55 21.08 4.44
CA ALA A 32 11.14 20.86 4.68
C ALA A 32 10.28 21.51 3.60
N ILE A 33 9.10 20.96 3.33
CA ILE A 33 8.07 21.62 2.54
C ILE A 33 7.47 22.73 3.39
N CYS A 34 7.48 23.95 2.87
CA CYS A 34 6.97 25.14 3.55
C CYS A 34 5.59 25.52 3.00
N THR A 35 4.60 25.57 3.89
CA THR A 35 3.22 25.99 3.59
C THR A 35 2.86 27.18 4.47
N ILE A 36 2.41 28.30 3.89
CA ILE A 36 1.88 29.44 4.65
C ILE A 36 0.48 29.07 5.12
N ILE A 37 0.26 29.06 6.43
CA ILE A 37 -1.03 28.75 7.02
C ILE A 37 -1.80 29.99 7.46
N SER A 38 -1.10 31.09 7.76
CA SER A 38 -1.73 32.37 8.04
C SER A 38 -0.86 33.56 7.62
N ASN A 39 -1.50 34.60 7.10
CA ASN A 39 -0.82 35.86 6.76
C ASN A 39 -0.63 36.75 8.03
N PRO A 40 0.06 37.90 7.93
CA PRO A 40 0.29 38.77 9.09
C PRO A 40 -0.99 39.37 9.70
N MET A 41 -2.11 39.32 8.97
CA MET A 41 -3.42 39.80 9.44
C MET A 41 -4.23 38.70 10.13
N GLY A 42 -3.69 37.48 10.25
CA GLY A 42 -4.37 36.34 10.88
C GLY A 42 -5.34 35.60 9.95
N GLU A 43 -5.44 35.98 8.68
CA GLU A 43 -6.28 35.30 7.71
C GLU A 43 -5.66 33.95 7.34
N LYS A 44 -6.50 32.92 7.14
CA LYS A 44 -6.06 31.59 6.73
C LYS A 44 -5.86 31.54 5.22
N VAL A 45 -4.65 31.20 4.78
CA VAL A 45 -4.28 31.23 3.35
C VAL A 45 -3.99 29.84 2.78
N GLN A 46 -3.44 28.91 3.57
CA GLN A 46 -3.07 27.53 3.16
C GLN A 46 -2.42 27.44 1.76
N GLU A 47 -1.30 28.14 1.58
CA GLU A 47 -0.59 28.17 0.30
C GLU A 47 0.78 27.48 0.41
N GLU A 48 1.03 26.47 -0.41
CA GLU A 48 2.33 25.78 -0.46
C GLU A 48 3.35 26.61 -1.25
N VAL A 49 4.45 26.99 -0.60
CA VAL A 49 5.50 27.82 -1.20
C VAL A 49 6.60 26.95 -1.83
N GLY A 50 6.74 25.71 -1.37
CA GLY A 50 7.66 24.71 -1.92
C GLY A 50 8.73 24.23 -0.94
N LEU A 51 9.74 23.54 -1.46
CA LEU A 51 10.83 22.96 -0.67
C LEU A 51 11.79 24.05 -0.20
N ALA A 52 12.00 24.13 1.11
CA ALA A 52 12.88 25.09 1.75
C ALA A 52 14.00 24.38 2.53
N THR A 53 15.19 24.95 2.52
CA THR A 53 16.38 24.36 3.16
C THR A 53 16.70 25.10 4.44
N PHE A 54 17.01 24.38 5.51
CA PHE A 54 17.43 24.98 6.77
C PHE A 54 18.87 25.46 6.69
N TYR A 55 19.17 26.62 7.29
CA TYR A 55 20.56 26.99 7.51
C TYR A 55 21.16 26.10 8.60
N ALA A 56 22.30 25.51 8.30
CA ALA A 56 22.97 24.55 9.14
C ALA A 56 24.49 24.73 9.10
N ARG A 57 25.15 24.32 10.19
CA ARG A 57 26.56 23.95 10.21
C ARG A 57 26.66 22.44 9.91
N PRO A 58 27.86 21.91 9.57
CA PRO A 58 28.02 20.50 9.20
C PRO A 58 27.36 19.50 10.17
N SER A 59 27.41 19.78 11.48
CA SER A 59 26.89 18.89 12.52
C SER A 59 25.55 19.32 13.13
N GLU A 60 25.05 20.52 12.86
CA GLU A 60 23.88 21.04 13.58
C GLU A 60 23.10 22.12 12.81
N LEU A 61 21.83 22.29 13.17
CA LEU A 61 20.99 23.38 12.72
C LEU A 61 21.53 24.72 13.23
N TYR A 62 21.64 25.72 12.36
CA TYR A 62 22.01 27.06 12.78
C TYR A 62 20.84 27.71 13.51
N SER A 63 21.00 27.88 14.82
CA SER A 63 20.00 28.48 15.69
C SER A 63 20.63 29.57 16.57
N ARG A 64 19.84 30.58 16.92
CA ARG A 64 20.25 31.69 17.78
C ARG A 64 19.05 32.26 18.53
N ASP A 65 19.20 32.42 19.83
CA ASP A 65 18.19 33.05 20.71
C ASP A 65 16.79 32.40 20.57
N GLY A 66 16.70 31.07 20.49
CA GLY A 66 15.42 30.36 20.30
C GLY A 66 14.82 30.44 18.90
N HIS A 67 15.60 30.88 17.91
CA HIS A 67 15.19 30.96 16.51
C HIS A 67 16.09 30.10 15.64
N PHE A 68 15.56 29.67 14.50
CA PHE A 68 16.34 29.03 13.44
C PHE A 68 16.03 29.71 12.11
N TYR A 69 16.77 29.34 11.06
CA TYR A 69 16.74 30.07 9.80
C TYR A 69 16.46 29.16 8.62
N LEU A 70 15.68 29.69 7.68
CA LEU A 70 15.27 28.98 6.46
C LEU A 70 15.72 29.78 5.23
N ALA A 71 16.32 29.11 4.27
CA ALA A 71 16.59 29.67 2.96
C ALA A 71 15.28 29.84 2.17
N PRO A 72 15.23 30.80 1.22
CA PRO A 72 14.09 30.95 0.33
C PRO A 72 13.72 29.60 -0.32
N PRO A 73 12.42 29.23 -0.32
CA PRO A 73 11.98 28.00 -0.96
C PRO A 73 12.37 27.96 -2.46
N ALA A 74 12.61 26.77 -2.99
CA ALA A 74 12.94 26.59 -4.40
C ALA A 74 11.84 27.15 -5.31
N GLY A 75 12.20 28.00 -6.28
CA GLY A 75 11.24 28.67 -7.17
C GLY A 75 10.60 29.94 -6.59
N TYR A 76 10.92 30.33 -5.35
CA TYR A 76 10.41 31.54 -4.73
C TYR A 76 10.97 32.80 -5.39
N LYS A 77 10.11 33.56 -6.07
CA LYS A 77 10.44 34.91 -6.54
C LYS A 77 10.22 35.90 -5.41
N LEU A 78 11.26 36.65 -5.04
CA LEU A 78 11.18 37.69 -4.00
C LEU A 78 10.11 38.76 -4.26
N SER A 79 9.69 38.91 -5.52
CA SER A 79 8.61 39.81 -5.96
C SER A 79 7.19 39.29 -5.74
N SER A 80 7.00 37.99 -5.42
CA SER A 80 5.65 37.39 -5.27
C SER A 80 4.96 37.79 -3.96
N GLY A 81 5.71 38.25 -2.96
CA GLY A 81 5.16 38.86 -1.74
C GLY A 81 4.43 37.89 -0.80
N LEU A 82 4.61 36.57 -0.93
CA LEU A 82 3.92 35.57 -0.10
C LEU A 82 4.57 35.39 1.29
N LEU A 83 5.92 35.40 1.34
CA LEU A 83 6.71 35.37 2.57
C LEU A 83 7.42 36.72 2.73
N ARG A 84 6.78 37.65 3.44
CA ARG A 84 7.31 39.02 3.65
C ARG A 84 8.18 39.11 4.90
N GLY A 85 8.07 38.14 5.80
CA GLY A 85 8.79 38.12 7.07
C GLY A 85 8.24 39.18 8.02
N LYS A 86 6.91 39.20 8.17
CA LYS A 86 6.16 40.19 8.94
C LYS A 86 5.20 39.53 9.95
N GLY A 87 5.46 38.29 10.36
CA GLY A 87 4.59 37.54 11.28
C GLY A 87 3.70 36.51 10.59
N GLU A 88 4.01 36.10 9.35
CA GLU A 88 3.33 34.97 8.73
C GLU A 88 3.53 33.71 9.55
N ILE A 89 2.50 32.86 9.62
CA ILE A 89 2.64 31.53 10.21
C ILE A 89 2.84 30.52 9.08
N VAL A 90 3.92 29.75 9.17
CA VAL A 90 4.23 28.66 8.25
C VAL A 90 4.18 27.29 8.94
N SER A 91 3.78 26.29 8.19
CA SER A 91 3.90 24.88 8.54
C SER A 91 5.04 24.27 7.75
N LEU A 92 6.01 23.70 8.45
CA LEU A 92 7.16 23.01 7.88
C LEU A 92 6.92 21.51 7.97
N SER A 93 6.81 20.84 6.83
CA SER A 93 6.56 19.40 6.75
C SER A 93 7.82 18.68 6.27
N PHE A 94 8.27 17.69 7.02
CA PHE A 94 9.51 16.95 6.71
C PHE A 94 9.42 15.51 7.19
N HIS A 95 10.39 14.68 6.81
CA HIS A 95 10.47 13.28 7.22
C HIS A 95 11.69 13.05 8.11
N PHE A 96 11.52 12.22 9.14
CA PHE A 96 12.60 11.66 9.93
C PHE A 96 12.31 10.18 10.15
N ASP A 97 13.28 9.30 9.88
CA ASP A 97 13.10 7.84 9.90
C ASP A 97 11.79 7.38 9.22
N ARG A 98 11.54 7.93 8.02
CA ARG A 98 10.38 7.63 7.17
C ARG A 98 9.01 7.95 7.80
N THR A 99 9.00 8.66 8.92
CA THR A 99 7.80 9.18 9.57
C THR A 99 7.63 10.65 9.20
N PRO A 100 6.44 11.09 8.74
CA PRO A 100 6.21 12.49 8.45
C PRO A 100 6.01 13.27 9.76
N TYR A 101 6.62 14.44 9.84
CA TYR A 101 6.53 15.38 10.95
C TYR A 101 6.15 16.77 10.44
N THR A 102 5.57 17.56 11.33
CA THR A 102 5.25 18.97 11.10
C THR A 102 5.74 19.84 12.24
N LEU A 103 6.15 21.06 11.91
CA LEU A 103 6.48 22.10 12.86
C LEU A 103 5.85 23.42 12.40
N LYS A 104 5.03 24.05 13.26
CA LYS A 104 4.47 25.37 13.00
C LYS A 104 5.40 26.46 13.53
N CYS A 105 5.66 27.46 12.70
CA CYS A 105 6.58 28.54 13.02
C CYS A 105 6.01 29.89 12.62
N GLU A 106 6.36 30.92 13.38
CA GLU A 106 6.16 32.31 13.04
C GLU A 106 7.39 32.83 12.30
N VAL A 107 7.17 33.54 11.20
CA VAL A 107 8.23 34.17 10.43
C VAL A 107 8.45 35.58 10.97
N ILE A 108 9.48 35.73 11.79
CA ILE A 108 9.76 36.96 12.53
C ILE A 108 10.26 38.07 11.60
N GLN A 109 11.24 37.74 10.76
CA GLN A 109 11.83 38.71 9.84
C GLN A 109 12.61 38.05 8.72
N ARG A 110 12.75 38.76 7.62
CA ARG A 110 13.75 38.47 6.60
C ARG A 110 15.13 38.96 7.07
N VAL A 111 16.15 38.14 6.88
CA VAL A 111 17.55 38.43 7.24
C VAL A 111 18.46 38.36 6.02
N ARG A 112 19.51 39.19 6.04
CA ARG A 112 20.65 39.06 5.12
C ARG A 112 21.89 38.69 5.93
N PHE A 113 22.51 37.57 5.59
CA PHE A 113 23.72 37.09 6.24
C PHE A 113 24.94 37.81 5.66
N ARG A 114 25.94 38.06 6.52
CA ARG A 114 27.24 38.60 6.09
C ARG A 114 28.11 37.47 5.53
N ASP A 115 28.96 37.77 4.56
CA ASP A 115 29.82 36.79 3.86
C ASP A 115 30.65 35.92 4.82
N ARG A 116 31.21 36.51 5.87
CA ARG A 116 31.99 35.77 6.89
C ARG A 116 31.18 34.69 7.61
N LEU A 117 29.88 34.91 7.83
CA LEU A 117 29.02 33.93 8.47
C LEU A 117 28.58 32.84 7.47
N LEU A 118 28.33 33.22 6.21
CA LEU A 118 27.94 32.29 5.15
C LEU A 118 29.01 31.25 4.81
N GLN A 119 30.30 31.57 5.01
CA GLN A 119 31.39 30.60 4.83
C GLN A 119 31.24 29.34 5.70
N HIS A 120 30.50 29.45 6.81
CA HIS A 120 30.31 28.36 7.76
C HIS A 120 28.87 27.82 7.80
N LEU A 121 28.02 28.24 6.85
CA LEU A 121 26.62 27.84 6.76
C LEU A 121 26.32 27.15 5.42
N GLU A 122 25.43 26.17 5.48
CA GLU A 122 24.77 25.56 4.34
C GLU A 122 23.26 25.78 4.46
N PRO A 123 22.56 26.22 3.39
CA PRO A 123 23.09 26.58 2.07
C PRO A 123 23.79 27.96 2.07
N ARG A 124 24.69 28.20 1.11
CA ARG A 124 25.40 29.48 0.95
C ARG A 124 24.55 30.53 0.22
N VAL A 125 23.38 30.84 0.77
CA VAL A 125 22.45 31.83 0.23
C VAL A 125 22.46 33.07 1.14
N GLU A 126 22.57 34.27 0.58
CA GLU A 126 22.71 35.49 1.40
C GLU A 126 21.43 35.88 2.15
N ILE A 127 20.27 35.46 1.65
CA ILE A 127 18.97 35.85 2.17
C ILE A 127 18.34 34.67 2.88
N GLY A 128 17.75 34.90 4.04
CA GLY A 128 16.96 33.90 4.76
C GLY A 128 15.79 34.48 5.51
N PHE A 129 15.01 33.61 6.11
CA PHE A 129 13.92 33.94 7.01
C PHE A 129 14.27 33.46 8.41
N LYS A 130 14.06 34.31 9.41
CA LYS A 130 14.21 33.97 10.84
C LYS A 130 12.87 33.46 11.34
N LEU A 131 12.86 32.24 11.87
CA LEU A 131 11.65 31.57 12.34
C LEU A 131 11.69 31.32 13.83
N LYS A 132 10.53 31.49 14.47
CA LYS A 132 10.28 31.10 15.85
C LYS A 132 9.28 29.94 15.89
N PRO A 133 9.60 28.80 16.53
CA PRO A 133 8.61 27.74 16.75
C PRO A 133 7.42 28.24 17.57
N ILE A 134 6.19 27.94 17.13
CA ILE A 134 4.95 28.24 17.88
C ILE A 134 4.50 27.02 18.71
N GLY A 135 5.11 25.85 18.47
CA GLY A 135 4.86 24.63 19.22
C GLY A 135 5.97 23.61 19.02
N ASN A 136 5.75 22.39 19.53
CA ASN A 136 6.69 21.29 19.37
C ASN A 136 6.58 20.64 17.99
N VAL A 137 7.65 19.94 17.58
CA VAL A 137 7.63 19.04 16.43
C VAL A 137 6.60 17.95 16.68
N ALA A 138 5.58 17.91 15.83
CA ALA A 138 4.48 16.96 15.89
C ALA A 138 4.66 15.88 14.83
N LYS A 139 4.44 14.62 15.21
CA LYS A 139 4.33 13.54 14.24
C LYS A 139 3.05 13.75 13.44
N ASN A 140 3.17 13.89 12.12
CA ASN A 140 2.05 14.12 11.21
C ASN A 140 1.35 12.80 10.83
N GLU A 141 1.39 11.81 11.73
CA GLU A 141 0.88 10.47 11.50
C GLU A 141 0.43 9.85 12.83
N ASN A 142 -0.88 9.90 13.09
CA ASN A 142 -1.53 9.14 14.18
C ASN A 142 -1.67 7.64 13.84
N ARG A 143 -1.07 7.19 12.73
CA ARG A 143 -1.22 5.81 12.24
C ARG A 143 -0.17 4.93 12.90
N ARG A 144 -0.61 3.73 13.31
CA ARG A 144 0.25 2.71 13.95
C ARG A 144 1.26 2.09 12.97
N SER A 145 0.97 2.14 11.66
CA SER A 145 1.77 1.53 10.61
C SER A 145 1.96 2.47 9.41
N LEU A 146 3.13 2.35 8.78
CA LEU A 146 3.48 2.98 7.50
C LEU A 146 2.47 2.56 6.41
N ARG A 147 2.19 3.43 5.43
CA ARG A 147 1.41 3.04 4.24
C ARG A 147 2.26 3.14 2.99
N PHE A 148 2.28 2.08 2.19
CA PHE A 148 2.97 2.07 0.90
C PHE A 148 2.03 2.54 -0.19
N ALA A 149 2.50 3.50 -0.98
CA ALA A 149 1.75 4.06 -2.09
C ALA A 149 1.90 3.20 -3.35
N GLN A 150 0.78 2.94 -4.01
CA GLN A 150 0.67 2.15 -5.25
C GLN A 150 0.46 3.05 -6.48
N VAL A 151 -0.03 4.27 -6.26
CA VAL A 151 -0.25 5.29 -7.29
C VAL A 151 0.64 6.51 -7.03
N ARG A 152 1.11 7.16 -8.10
CA ARG A 152 1.89 8.40 -8.01
C ARG A 152 1.06 9.52 -7.39
N GLY A 153 1.71 10.42 -6.65
CA GLY A 153 1.04 11.56 -5.98
C GLY A 153 0.36 11.21 -4.67
N VAL A 154 0.37 9.94 -4.25
CA VAL A 154 -0.09 9.50 -2.93
C VAL A 154 1.06 9.61 -1.92
N ARG A 155 0.76 10.13 -0.73
CA ARG A 155 1.74 10.22 0.37
C ARG A 155 2.13 8.83 0.87
N GLY A 156 3.44 8.63 1.09
CA GLY A 156 4.01 7.37 1.54
C GLY A 156 5.10 6.86 0.59
N PRO A 157 5.92 5.88 1.01
CA PRO A 157 6.96 5.34 0.14
C PRO A 157 6.35 4.67 -1.08
N GLN A 158 6.93 4.96 -2.24
CA GLN A 158 6.55 4.38 -3.52
C GLN A 158 7.30 3.05 -3.68
N VAL A 159 6.56 1.98 -4.01
CA VAL A 159 7.12 0.61 -4.11
C VAL A 159 7.15 0.09 -5.55
N ALA A 160 6.60 0.87 -6.48
CA ALA A 160 6.72 0.62 -7.91
C ALA A 160 8.13 0.98 -8.42
N PRO A 161 8.66 0.24 -9.42
CA PRO A 161 8.00 -0.85 -10.17
C PRO A 161 8.11 -2.24 -9.51
N HIS A 162 8.84 -2.37 -8.40
CA HIS A 162 9.20 -3.68 -7.83
C HIS A 162 8.02 -4.47 -7.27
N PHE A 163 7.05 -3.79 -6.68
CA PHE A 163 5.90 -4.43 -6.08
C PHE A 163 4.62 -3.66 -6.39
N ARG A 164 3.60 -4.38 -6.85
CA ARG A 164 2.24 -3.86 -7.06
C ARG A 164 1.20 -4.88 -6.60
N LEU A 165 -0.01 -4.43 -6.34
CA LEU A 165 -1.14 -5.30 -6.05
C LEU A 165 -2.28 -4.94 -7.01
N ASP A 166 -2.75 -5.93 -7.76
CA ASP A 166 -4.06 -5.85 -8.40
C ASP A 166 -5.11 -6.26 -7.37
N VAL A 167 -6.25 -5.58 -7.35
CA VAL A 167 -7.26 -5.79 -6.32
C VAL A 167 -8.63 -5.95 -6.96
N TYR A 168 -9.34 -6.99 -6.54
CA TYR A 168 -10.74 -7.22 -6.87
C TYR A 168 -11.57 -7.09 -5.60
N ALA A 169 -12.72 -6.45 -5.71
CA ALA A 169 -13.63 -6.23 -4.61
C ALA A 169 -14.95 -6.98 -4.86
N GLU A 170 -15.35 -7.77 -3.87
CA GLU A 170 -16.66 -8.43 -3.79
C GLU A 170 -17.38 -7.92 -2.55
N ARG A 171 -18.70 -7.76 -2.63
CA ARG A 171 -19.50 -7.30 -1.49
C ARG A 171 -19.67 -8.42 -0.47
N VAL A 172 -19.66 -8.06 0.80
CA VAL A 172 -19.80 -9.01 1.90
C VAL A 172 -20.80 -8.49 2.93
N SER A 173 -21.70 -9.37 3.35
CA SER A 173 -22.49 -9.17 4.57
C SER A 173 -21.64 -9.57 5.77
N LEU A 174 -21.25 -8.60 6.60
CA LEU A 174 -20.41 -8.84 7.78
C LEU A 174 -21.15 -9.55 8.92
N THR A 175 -22.48 -9.70 8.81
CA THR A 175 -23.35 -10.26 9.85
C THR A 175 -23.96 -11.62 9.46
N GLY A 176 -23.54 -12.27 8.37
CA GLY A 176 -24.30 -13.38 7.73
C GLY A 176 -23.69 -14.80 7.78
N ASN A 177 -24.24 -15.68 8.62
CA ASN A 177 -25.05 -16.89 8.27
C ASN A 177 -25.52 -17.55 9.59
N SER A 178 -26.24 -18.68 9.60
CA SER A 178 -26.71 -19.38 10.83
C SER A 178 -25.63 -19.68 11.88
N ASP A 179 -24.36 -19.69 11.45
CA ASP A 179 -23.15 -19.90 12.27
C ASP A 179 -22.39 -18.59 12.61
N GLY A 180 -22.89 -17.42 12.18
CA GLY A 180 -22.39 -16.08 12.57
C GLY A 180 -21.15 -15.54 11.82
N GLY A 181 -20.73 -16.17 10.72
CA GLY A 181 -19.60 -15.70 9.88
C GLY A 181 -19.98 -14.58 8.90
N PRO A 182 -19.03 -14.08 8.07
CA PRO A 182 -19.33 -13.21 6.94
C PRO A 182 -19.76 -13.99 5.68
N GLU A 183 -20.66 -13.42 4.88
CA GLU A 183 -21.21 -14.03 3.66
C GLU A 183 -20.88 -13.18 2.42
N ILE A 184 -20.35 -13.81 1.37
CA ILE A 184 -20.03 -13.16 0.09
C ILE A 184 -21.32 -13.00 -0.71
N LEU A 185 -21.59 -11.77 -1.14
CA LEU A 185 -22.77 -11.40 -1.89
C LEU A 185 -22.44 -11.36 -3.39
N SER A 186 -22.94 -12.36 -4.13
CA SER A 186 -22.73 -12.44 -5.58
C SER A 186 -23.25 -11.21 -6.30
N PHE A 187 -22.46 -10.68 -7.24
CA PHE A 187 -22.87 -9.58 -8.10
C PHE A 187 -23.55 -10.12 -9.38
N PRO A 188 -24.77 -9.68 -9.73
CA PRO A 188 -25.45 -10.12 -10.94
C PRO A 188 -24.63 -9.84 -12.20
N GLY A 189 -24.47 -10.84 -13.05
CA GLY A 189 -23.77 -10.71 -14.35
C GLY A 189 -22.27 -10.93 -14.30
N ASP A 190 -21.68 -11.24 -13.14
CA ASP A 190 -20.28 -11.63 -13.05
C ASP A 190 -20.11 -13.15 -13.04
N ASP A 191 -20.10 -13.74 -14.25
CA ASP A 191 -19.87 -15.17 -14.40
C ASP A 191 -18.37 -15.50 -14.23
N PRO A 192 -17.95 -16.32 -13.26
CA PRO A 192 -16.55 -16.67 -13.07
C PRO A 192 -15.97 -17.53 -14.21
N ILE A 193 -16.80 -18.10 -15.09
CA ILE A 193 -16.35 -18.90 -16.23
C ILE A 193 -16.29 -18.01 -17.48
N PRO A 194 -15.11 -17.80 -18.09
CA PRO A 194 -14.98 -17.04 -19.33
C PRO A 194 -15.79 -17.65 -20.50
N GLU A 195 -16.32 -16.82 -21.39
CA GLU A 195 -17.15 -17.27 -22.53
C GLU A 195 -16.42 -18.22 -23.49
N ASP A 196 -15.14 -17.96 -23.77
CA ASP A 196 -14.27 -18.83 -24.55
C ASP A 196 -13.99 -20.17 -23.84
N VAL A 197 -13.98 -20.19 -22.51
CA VAL A 197 -13.90 -21.43 -21.72
C VAL A 197 -15.21 -22.22 -21.84
N LYS A 198 -16.37 -21.56 -21.82
CA LYS A 198 -17.68 -22.23 -22.04
C LYS A 198 -17.80 -22.84 -23.43
N GLY A 199 -17.14 -22.25 -24.43
CA GLY A 199 -17.08 -22.80 -25.79
C GLY A 199 -16.23 -24.07 -25.94
N CYS A 200 -15.42 -24.43 -24.94
CA CYS A 200 -14.58 -25.62 -24.99
C CYS A 200 -15.40 -26.88 -24.69
N THR A 201 -15.48 -27.79 -25.65
CA THR A 201 -16.28 -29.03 -25.51
C THR A 201 -15.44 -30.23 -25.08
N LYS A 202 -14.12 -30.21 -25.35
CA LYS A 202 -13.20 -31.29 -25.00
C LYS A 202 -12.08 -30.80 -24.08
N PRO A 203 -11.49 -31.68 -23.24
CA PRO A 203 -10.37 -31.33 -22.37
C PRO A 203 -9.14 -30.81 -23.12
N GLU A 204 -8.89 -31.29 -24.34
CA GLU A 204 -7.80 -30.83 -25.20
C GLU A 204 -8.00 -29.37 -25.63
N ASP A 205 -9.24 -28.98 -25.92
CA ASP A 205 -9.59 -27.59 -26.28
C ASP A 205 -9.24 -26.63 -25.14
N LEU A 206 -9.50 -27.04 -23.88
CA LEU A 206 -9.16 -26.25 -22.69
C LEU A 206 -7.64 -26.08 -22.52
N VAL A 207 -6.86 -27.14 -22.76
CA VAL A 207 -5.39 -27.06 -22.68
C VAL A 207 -4.85 -26.17 -23.80
N ALA A 208 -5.40 -26.27 -25.01
CA ALA A 208 -5.04 -25.39 -26.12
C ALA A 208 -5.39 -23.92 -25.83
N LEU A 209 -6.57 -23.66 -25.27
CA LEU A 209 -6.98 -22.32 -24.84
C LEU A 209 -6.02 -21.77 -23.78
N PHE A 210 -5.67 -22.58 -22.76
CA PHE A 210 -4.71 -22.21 -21.74
C PHE A 210 -3.31 -21.93 -22.32
N HIS A 211 -2.83 -22.73 -23.28
CA HIS A 211 -1.56 -22.44 -23.96
C HIS A 211 -1.62 -21.09 -24.69
N GLY A 212 -2.71 -20.82 -25.42
CA GLY A 212 -2.93 -19.53 -26.10
C GLY A 212 -2.98 -18.35 -25.13
N TYR A 213 -3.64 -18.52 -23.99
CA TYR A 213 -3.66 -17.56 -22.90
C TYR A 213 -2.26 -17.22 -22.39
N ILE A 214 -1.45 -18.24 -22.06
CA ILE A 214 -0.10 -18.02 -21.55
C ILE A 214 0.81 -17.44 -22.63
N GLN A 215 0.73 -17.91 -23.88
CA GLN A 215 1.50 -17.38 -25.01
C GLN A 215 1.23 -15.89 -25.30
N SER A 216 0.00 -15.43 -25.03
CA SER A 216 -0.37 -14.01 -25.22
C SER A 216 0.38 -13.07 -24.27
N ASN A 217 0.95 -13.59 -23.18
CA ASN A 217 1.81 -12.83 -22.29
C ASN A 217 3.24 -12.69 -22.86
N PRO A 218 3.95 -11.60 -22.51
CA PRO A 218 5.38 -11.48 -22.77
C PRO A 218 6.16 -12.65 -22.15
N ASP A 219 7.28 -13.03 -22.77
CA ASP A 219 8.07 -14.23 -22.38
C ASP A 219 8.36 -14.34 -20.89
N HIS A 220 8.78 -13.23 -20.26
CA HIS A 220 9.07 -13.17 -18.82
C HIS A 220 7.84 -13.31 -17.90
N ARG A 221 6.64 -13.43 -18.46
CA ARG A 221 5.36 -13.65 -17.77
C ARG A 221 4.65 -14.93 -18.24
N ARG A 222 5.30 -15.78 -19.04
CA ARG A 222 4.75 -17.07 -19.51
C ARG A 222 4.88 -18.16 -18.45
N SER A 223 4.37 -17.87 -17.26
CA SER A 223 4.50 -18.70 -16.07
C SER A 223 3.20 -18.72 -15.28
N VAL A 224 3.01 -19.76 -14.49
CA VAL A 224 1.91 -19.90 -13.54
C VAL A 224 2.47 -20.00 -12.12
N TYR A 225 1.68 -19.60 -11.13
CA TYR A 225 1.99 -19.83 -9.73
C TYR A 225 1.23 -21.06 -9.25
N LEU A 226 1.94 -22.05 -8.70
CA LEU A 226 1.36 -23.27 -8.20
C LEU A 226 1.03 -23.13 -6.72
N SER A 227 -0.13 -23.62 -6.33
CA SER A 227 -0.49 -23.85 -4.93
C SER A 227 -1.03 -25.26 -4.76
N LYS A 228 -0.77 -25.87 -3.60
CA LYS A 228 -1.22 -27.22 -3.25
C LYS A 228 -2.31 -27.12 -2.19
N MET A 229 -3.39 -27.87 -2.38
CA MET A 229 -4.34 -28.09 -1.29
C MET A 229 -3.71 -29.04 -0.27
N SER A 230 -3.67 -28.64 0.99
CA SER A 230 -3.19 -29.44 2.11
C SER A 230 -4.25 -29.53 3.19
N GLN A 231 -4.41 -30.71 3.78
CA GLN A 231 -5.29 -30.90 4.92
C GLN A 231 -4.44 -31.00 6.17
N ASP A 232 -4.62 -30.07 7.10
CA ASP A 232 -4.00 -30.14 8.41
C ASP A 232 -4.72 -31.20 9.25
N VAL A 233 -4.05 -32.34 9.41
CA VAL A 233 -4.55 -33.49 10.16
C VAL A 233 -4.84 -33.16 11.62
N ARG A 234 -4.18 -32.14 12.21
CA ARG A 234 -4.33 -31.78 13.63
C ARG A 234 -5.60 -30.97 13.90
N PHE A 235 -5.94 -30.07 13.00
CA PHE A 235 -7.08 -29.15 13.18
C PHE A 235 -8.27 -29.49 12.28
N GLY A 236 -8.12 -30.47 11.37
CA GLY A 236 -9.14 -30.83 10.38
C GLY A 236 -9.40 -29.73 9.35
N ARG A 237 -8.52 -28.72 9.27
CA ARG A 237 -8.64 -27.57 8.37
C ARG A 237 -7.96 -27.86 7.06
N THR A 238 -8.51 -27.32 5.99
CA THR A 238 -7.93 -27.31 4.66
C THR A 238 -7.27 -25.96 4.43
N ASP A 239 -6.04 -25.99 3.94
CA ASP A 239 -5.26 -24.82 3.57
C ASP A 239 -4.77 -24.92 2.12
N ILE A 240 -4.48 -23.76 1.52
CA ILE A 240 -3.88 -23.65 0.20
C ILE A 240 -2.43 -23.21 0.39
N VAL A 241 -1.53 -24.18 0.31
CA VAL A 241 -0.10 -23.97 0.53
C VAL A 241 0.55 -23.45 -0.75
N PRO A 242 1.17 -22.26 -0.75
CA PRO A 242 1.90 -21.77 -1.90
C PRO A 242 3.12 -22.66 -2.19
N ILE A 243 3.30 -23.03 -3.46
CA ILE A 243 4.46 -23.82 -3.91
C ILE A 243 5.51 -22.90 -4.51
N GLY A 244 5.13 -22.09 -5.51
CA GLY A 244 6.06 -21.23 -6.22
C GLY A 244 5.71 -21.05 -7.69
N GLN A 245 6.51 -20.24 -8.36
CA GLN A 245 6.35 -19.92 -9.78
C GLN A 245 6.94 -21.02 -10.67
N SER A 246 6.24 -21.34 -11.75
CA SER A 246 6.64 -22.36 -12.72
C SER A 246 6.42 -21.86 -14.14
N ASP A 247 7.42 -22.06 -14.99
CA ASP A 247 7.26 -21.87 -16.42
C ASP A 247 6.38 -22.96 -17.02
N VAL A 248 5.54 -22.58 -17.99
CA VAL A 248 4.77 -23.53 -18.79
C VAL A 248 5.63 -23.97 -19.96
N LEU A 249 5.76 -25.29 -20.14
CA LEU A 249 6.61 -25.90 -21.15
C LEU A 249 5.81 -26.29 -22.39
N GLY A 250 6.48 -26.36 -23.54
CA GLY A 250 5.85 -26.82 -24.78
C GLY A 250 4.81 -25.83 -25.32
N LEU A 251 4.95 -24.54 -25.00
CA LEU A 251 4.07 -23.51 -25.54
C LEU A 251 4.17 -23.43 -27.06
N ASP A 252 5.35 -23.52 -27.67
CA ASP A 252 5.52 -23.34 -29.13
C ASP A 252 4.96 -24.48 -30.00
N GLY A 253 4.44 -25.56 -29.40
CA GLY A 253 3.83 -26.69 -30.11
C GLY A 253 2.30 -26.65 -30.13
N GLU A 254 1.68 -27.41 -31.03
CA GLU A 254 0.23 -27.61 -30.98
C GLU A 254 -0.15 -28.43 -29.74
N ALA A 255 -0.90 -27.81 -28.83
CA ALA A 255 -1.44 -28.46 -27.64
C ALA A 255 -2.57 -29.42 -28.00
N ARG A 256 -2.24 -30.62 -28.51
CA ARG A 256 -3.21 -31.69 -28.79
C ARG A 256 -3.36 -32.70 -27.64
N THR A 257 -2.98 -32.31 -26.43
CA THR A 257 -2.93 -33.22 -25.28
C THR A 257 -3.81 -32.74 -24.15
N THR A 258 -4.19 -33.66 -23.26
CA THR A 258 -4.92 -33.35 -22.01
C THR A 258 -3.98 -33.01 -20.85
N GLN A 259 -2.69 -32.84 -21.12
CA GLN A 259 -1.65 -32.68 -20.12
C GLN A 259 -1.00 -31.30 -20.25
N ILE A 260 -0.65 -30.75 -19.09
CA ILE A 260 0.11 -29.49 -18.99
C ILE A 260 1.45 -29.84 -18.37
N HIS A 261 2.53 -29.38 -19.00
CA HIS A 261 3.89 -29.59 -18.54
C HIS A 261 4.44 -28.32 -17.91
N LEU A 262 4.90 -28.46 -16.67
CA LEU A 262 5.33 -27.36 -15.80
C LEU A 262 6.78 -27.59 -15.39
N ARG A 263 7.63 -26.56 -15.45
CA ARG A 263 8.98 -26.64 -14.87
C ARG A 263 8.86 -26.73 -13.35
N ARG A 264 9.61 -27.63 -12.72
CA ARG A 264 9.58 -27.75 -11.25
C ARG A 264 9.98 -26.40 -10.60
N PRO A 265 9.14 -25.84 -9.70
CA PRO A 265 9.47 -24.60 -8.97
C PRO A 265 10.76 -24.74 -8.16
N VAL A 266 11.51 -23.64 -8.02
CA VAL A 266 12.79 -23.62 -7.32
C VAL A 266 12.59 -23.85 -5.82
N GLU A 267 11.48 -23.36 -5.28
CA GLU A 267 11.08 -23.50 -3.89
C GLU A 267 10.94 -24.98 -3.47
N MET A 268 10.53 -25.85 -4.40
CA MET A 268 10.45 -27.31 -4.18
C MET A 268 11.80 -28.02 -4.18
N LEU A 269 12.89 -27.35 -4.54
CA LEU A 269 14.25 -27.91 -4.51
C LEU A 269 14.93 -27.72 -3.15
N THR A 270 14.29 -26.96 -2.24
CA THR A 270 14.79 -26.76 -0.88
C THR A 270 14.47 -27.96 0.01
N LYS A 271 15.29 -28.19 1.04
CA LYS A 271 15.15 -29.35 1.95
C LYS A 271 13.79 -29.41 2.65
N ASP A 272 13.21 -28.24 2.92
CA ASP A 272 11.91 -28.07 3.57
C ASP A 272 10.80 -27.67 2.57
N GLY A 273 11.08 -27.83 1.27
CA GLY A 273 10.16 -27.45 0.20
C GLY A 273 8.90 -28.32 0.17
N PRO A 274 7.75 -27.79 -0.29
CA PRO A 274 6.53 -28.55 -0.38
C PRO A 274 6.66 -29.71 -1.38
N GLU A 275 6.33 -30.93 -0.95
CA GLU A 275 6.31 -32.10 -1.83
C GLU A 275 5.02 -32.16 -2.65
N LEU A 276 5.15 -32.49 -3.94
CA LEU A 276 4.05 -32.87 -4.82
C LEU A 276 4.16 -34.33 -5.21
N ARG A 277 3.08 -35.07 -4.97
CA ARG A 277 2.93 -36.50 -5.28
C ARG A 277 1.89 -36.67 -6.38
N GLU A 278 1.94 -37.82 -7.05
CA GLU A 278 0.90 -38.19 -8.01
C GLU A 278 -0.46 -38.26 -7.31
N GLY A 279 -1.49 -37.70 -7.95
CA GLY A 279 -2.84 -37.60 -7.40
C GLY A 279 -3.13 -36.32 -6.62
N ASP A 280 -2.11 -35.56 -6.19
CA ASP A 280 -2.30 -34.30 -5.48
C ASP A 280 -3.12 -33.31 -6.32
N VAL A 281 -3.96 -32.52 -5.64
CA VAL A 281 -4.70 -31.42 -6.26
C VAL A 281 -3.89 -30.14 -6.15
N VAL A 282 -3.69 -29.48 -7.28
CA VAL A 282 -2.96 -28.22 -7.40
C VAL A 282 -3.80 -27.17 -8.10
N ILE A 283 -3.55 -25.92 -7.75
CA ILE A 283 -4.23 -24.75 -8.32
C ILE A 283 -3.18 -23.97 -9.11
N LEU A 284 -3.42 -23.79 -10.40
CA LEU A 284 -2.60 -22.96 -11.27
C LEU A 284 -3.18 -21.55 -11.28
N ASN A 285 -2.47 -20.58 -10.72
CA ASN A 285 -2.87 -19.18 -10.75
C ASN A 285 -2.07 -18.45 -11.83
N PHE A 286 -2.73 -17.67 -12.67
CA PHE A 286 -2.08 -16.96 -13.77
C PHE A 286 -2.86 -15.70 -14.15
N ALA A 287 -2.15 -14.72 -14.68
CA ALA A 287 -2.75 -13.46 -15.11
C ALA A 287 -2.66 -13.33 -16.63
N LEU A 288 -3.70 -12.81 -17.25
CA LEU A 288 -3.69 -12.37 -18.65
C LEU A 288 -3.52 -10.87 -18.68
N ARG A 289 -2.59 -10.38 -19.51
CA ARG A 289 -2.43 -8.95 -19.74
C ARG A 289 -3.59 -8.42 -20.59
N LYS A 290 -4.73 -8.17 -19.94
CA LYS A 290 -5.86 -7.40 -20.46
C LYS A 290 -6.03 -6.22 -19.51
N PHE A 291 -5.76 -5.00 -20.00
CA PHE A 291 -5.87 -3.79 -19.17
C PHE A 291 -7.35 -3.44 -18.96
N ALA A 292 -7.96 -3.97 -17.90
CA ALA A 292 -9.29 -3.59 -17.45
C ALA A 292 -9.15 -2.77 -16.17
N GLN A 293 -9.43 -1.47 -16.24
CA GLN A 293 -9.45 -0.57 -15.07
C GLN A 293 -8.16 -0.57 -14.20
N GLY A 294 -7.01 -0.88 -14.80
CA GLY A 294 -5.70 -0.84 -14.14
C GLY A 294 -5.21 -2.16 -13.55
N ALA A 295 -5.99 -3.24 -13.62
CA ALA A 295 -5.61 -4.59 -13.19
C ALA A 295 -5.37 -5.53 -14.40
N ASP A 296 -4.46 -6.50 -14.25
CA ASP A 296 -4.43 -7.67 -15.14
C ASP A 296 -5.62 -8.59 -14.79
N VAL A 297 -6.10 -9.42 -15.72
CA VAL A 297 -7.21 -10.35 -15.45
C VAL A 297 -6.66 -11.66 -14.91
N HIS A 298 -6.91 -11.92 -13.63
CA HIS A 298 -6.41 -13.10 -12.93
C HIS A 298 -7.34 -14.30 -13.12
N HIS A 299 -6.75 -15.47 -13.29
CA HIS A 299 -7.42 -16.73 -13.50
C HIS A 299 -6.83 -17.80 -12.57
N ARG A 300 -7.66 -18.79 -12.26
CA ARG A 300 -7.25 -20.01 -11.59
C ARG A 300 -7.73 -21.23 -12.38
N TRP A 301 -6.93 -22.29 -12.35
CA TRP A 301 -7.33 -23.58 -12.89
C TRP A 301 -6.91 -24.72 -11.96
N VAL A 302 -7.89 -25.46 -11.48
CA VAL A 302 -7.66 -26.63 -10.64
C VAL A 302 -7.20 -27.79 -11.52
N CYS A 303 -6.12 -28.42 -11.12
CA CYS A 303 -5.51 -29.55 -11.82
C CYS A 303 -5.17 -30.68 -10.83
N ARG A 304 -4.93 -31.87 -11.36
CA ARG A 304 -4.40 -33.01 -10.62
C ARG A 304 -3.00 -33.35 -11.13
N VAL A 305 -2.07 -33.59 -10.21
CA VAL A 305 -0.72 -34.05 -10.54
C VAL A 305 -0.82 -35.44 -11.15
N HIS A 306 -0.41 -35.56 -12.41
CA HIS A 306 -0.34 -36.83 -13.11
C HIS A 306 1.03 -37.48 -12.93
N LYS A 307 2.11 -36.70 -12.98
CA LYS A 307 3.48 -37.17 -12.76
C LYS A 307 4.32 -36.07 -12.12
N SER A 308 5.04 -36.40 -11.05
CA SER A 308 5.97 -35.47 -10.37
C SER A 308 7.41 -35.86 -10.70
N GLY A 309 7.95 -35.32 -11.79
CA GLY A 309 9.33 -35.57 -12.20
C GLY A 309 10.35 -34.65 -11.51
N VAL A 310 11.64 -34.98 -11.68
CA VAL A 310 12.76 -34.22 -11.10
C VAL A 310 12.84 -32.79 -11.65
N LYS A 311 12.60 -32.61 -12.96
CA LYS A 311 12.66 -31.29 -13.63
C LYS A 311 11.29 -30.78 -14.09
N VAL A 312 10.35 -31.70 -14.34
CA VAL A 312 9.06 -31.41 -14.95
C VAL A 312 7.96 -32.04 -14.13
N ILE A 313 6.93 -31.26 -13.85
CA ILE A 313 5.67 -31.71 -13.26
C ILE A 313 4.64 -31.77 -14.40
N THR A 314 3.94 -32.87 -14.52
CA THR A 314 2.83 -33.01 -15.46
C THR A 314 1.53 -33.01 -14.69
N VAL A 315 0.62 -32.12 -15.07
CA VAL A 315 -0.72 -32.01 -14.45
C VAL A 315 -1.81 -32.20 -15.50
N ARG A 316 -2.99 -32.61 -15.06
CA ARG A 316 -4.19 -32.71 -15.90
C ARG A 316 -5.30 -31.81 -15.33
N PRO A 317 -6.08 -31.13 -16.18
CA PRO A 317 -7.22 -30.33 -15.75
C PRO A 317 -8.20 -31.09 -14.85
N LYS A 318 -8.71 -30.41 -13.83
CA LYS A 318 -9.82 -30.86 -12.97
C LYS A 318 -10.85 -29.74 -12.92
N GLY A 319 -11.74 -29.70 -13.90
CA GLY A 319 -12.75 -28.65 -14.06
C GLY A 319 -12.34 -27.55 -15.04
N LEU A 320 -13.11 -26.45 -15.04
CA LEU A 320 -12.94 -25.34 -15.97
C LEU A 320 -11.97 -24.29 -15.42
N ILE A 321 -11.40 -23.49 -16.33
CA ILE A 321 -10.66 -22.28 -15.97
C ILE A 321 -11.66 -21.26 -15.44
N GLN A 322 -11.33 -20.61 -14.33
CA GLN A 322 -12.14 -19.56 -13.72
C GLN A 322 -11.37 -18.24 -13.71
N LYS A 323 -12.02 -17.13 -14.06
CA LYS A 323 -11.49 -15.79 -13.83
C LYS A 323 -11.84 -15.32 -12.40
N GLN A 324 -11.06 -14.39 -11.88
CA GLN A 324 -11.39 -13.73 -10.62
C GLN A 324 -12.71 -12.95 -10.77
N ALA A 325 -13.62 -13.18 -9.81
CA ALA A 325 -14.88 -12.47 -9.68
C ALA A 325 -14.70 -11.12 -8.94
N GLY A 326 -15.75 -10.31 -8.94
CA GLY A 326 -15.78 -8.99 -8.35
C GLY A 326 -15.32 -7.87 -9.27
N LEU A 327 -15.45 -6.65 -8.76
CA LEU A 327 -15.06 -5.44 -9.48
C LEU A 327 -13.55 -5.20 -9.33
N PRO A 328 -12.76 -5.06 -10.42
CA PRO A 328 -11.38 -4.60 -10.31
C PRO A 328 -11.36 -3.15 -9.78
N VAL A 329 -10.58 -2.92 -8.72
CA VAL A 329 -10.46 -1.61 -8.06
C VAL A 329 -9.01 -1.16 -8.03
N VAL A 330 -8.81 0.16 -8.11
CA VAL A 330 -7.47 0.75 -8.05
C VAL A 330 -7.06 0.92 -6.59
N LEU A 331 -6.01 0.20 -6.19
CA LEU A 331 -5.39 0.38 -4.87
C LEU A 331 -4.53 1.64 -4.87
N LYS A 332 -4.88 2.59 -4.01
CA LYS A 332 -4.15 3.85 -3.81
C LYS A 332 -2.94 3.66 -2.91
N ASP A 333 -3.17 3.03 -1.75
CA ASP A 333 -2.15 2.68 -0.77
C ASP A 333 -2.59 1.48 0.08
N PHE A 334 -1.66 0.87 0.80
CA PHE A 334 -1.96 -0.24 1.71
C PHE A 334 -1.07 -0.21 2.95
N SER A 335 -1.49 -0.96 3.97
CA SER A 335 -0.79 -1.17 5.23
C SER A 335 -1.03 -2.59 5.76
N VAL A 336 -0.40 -2.94 6.87
CA VAL A 336 -0.63 -4.22 7.58
C VAL A 336 -2.06 -4.45 8.07
N SER A 337 -2.90 -3.40 8.14
CA SER A 337 -4.23 -3.45 8.76
C SER A 337 -5.33 -2.81 7.91
N GLY A 338 -5.04 -2.45 6.66
CA GLY A 338 -6.03 -1.79 5.82
C GLY A 338 -5.49 -1.30 4.50
N ALA A 339 -6.42 -0.96 3.61
CA ALA A 339 -6.19 -0.51 2.25
C ALA A 339 -6.88 0.84 1.99
N GLY A 340 -6.37 1.58 1.02
CA GLY A 340 -6.98 2.79 0.50
C GLY A 340 -7.33 2.53 -0.96
N LEU A 341 -8.60 2.56 -1.31
CA LEU A 341 -9.09 2.35 -2.66
C LEU A 341 -9.36 3.72 -3.31
N GLN A 342 -8.99 3.85 -4.57
CA GLN A 342 -9.42 4.99 -5.37
C GLN A 342 -10.88 4.79 -5.77
N ASN A 343 -11.70 5.82 -5.55
CA ASN A 343 -13.10 5.74 -5.87
C ASN A 343 -13.36 5.95 -7.37
N SER A 344 -14.46 5.39 -7.87
CA SER A 344 -14.97 5.60 -9.23
C SER A 344 -16.50 5.48 -9.24
N PRO A 345 -17.21 6.11 -10.19
CA PRO A 345 -18.67 5.98 -10.29
C PRO A 345 -19.16 4.53 -10.42
N LEU A 346 -18.35 3.68 -11.06
CA LEU A 346 -18.65 2.25 -11.16
C LEU A 346 -18.53 1.56 -9.81
N LEU A 347 -17.53 1.91 -9.00
CA LEU A 347 -17.39 1.38 -7.64
C LEU A 347 -18.55 1.83 -6.75
N GLU A 348 -18.99 3.08 -6.84
CA GLU A 348 -20.16 3.57 -6.09
C GLU A 348 -21.41 2.77 -6.44
N THR A 349 -21.69 2.62 -7.74
CA THR A 349 -22.85 1.86 -8.23
C THR A 349 -22.78 0.39 -7.80
N PHE A 350 -21.59 -0.21 -7.86
CA PHE A 350 -21.34 -1.57 -7.42
C PHE A 350 -21.61 -1.75 -5.92
N LEU A 351 -21.12 -0.83 -5.09
CA LEU A 351 -21.30 -0.88 -3.64
C LEU A 351 -22.78 -0.67 -3.26
N MET A 352 -23.48 0.22 -3.95
CA MET A 352 -24.90 0.53 -3.72
C MET A 352 -25.89 -0.55 -4.19
N SER A 353 -25.43 -1.64 -4.81
CA SER A 353 -26.28 -2.79 -5.19
C SER A 353 -27.47 -2.49 -6.11
N GLY A 354 -27.41 -1.43 -6.91
CA GLY A 354 -28.54 -0.98 -7.74
C GLY A 354 -29.50 -0.01 -7.05
N GLU A 355 -29.22 0.39 -5.80
CA GLU A 355 -29.85 1.59 -5.23
C GLU A 355 -29.35 2.86 -5.91
N THR A 356 -30.15 3.92 -5.85
CA THR A 356 -29.76 5.23 -6.36
C THR A 356 -28.57 5.78 -5.57
N VAL A 357 -27.47 6.06 -6.28
CA VAL A 357 -26.28 6.71 -5.72
C VAL A 357 -26.63 8.16 -5.36
N PRO A 358 -26.45 8.60 -4.09
CA PRO A 358 -26.66 9.99 -3.72
C PRO A 358 -25.71 10.95 -4.42
N ASP A 359 -26.20 12.12 -4.85
CA ASP A 359 -25.36 13.17 -5.44
C ASP A 359 -24.46 13.86 -4.40
N ASP A 360 -24.88 13.88 -3.13
CA ASP A 360 -24.07 14.42 -2.03
C ASP A 360 -23.00 13.39 -1.58
N PRO A 361 -21.69 13.71 -1.70
CA PRO A 361 -20.62 12.80 -1.30
C PRO A 361 -20.63 12.44 0.19
N SER A 362 -21.16 13.32 1.04
CA SER A 362 -21.22 13.07 2.50
C SER A 362 -22.28 12.02 2.81
N ALA A 363 -23.50 12.21 2.27
CA ALA A 363 -24.57 11.22 2.38
C ALA A 363 -24.20 9.86 1.74
N LEU A 364 -23.49 9.87 0.60
CA LEU A 364 -22.96 8.64 0.02
C LEU A 364 -21.99 7.94 0.98
N LEU A 365 -21.03 8.68 1.56
CA LEU A 365 -20.07 8.11 2.49
C LEU A 365 -20.74 7.51 3.73
N GLU A 366 -21.71 8.19 4.32
CA GLU A 366 -22.47 7.68 5.47
C GLU A 366 -23.16 6.34 5.18
N ARG A 367 -23.63 6.12 3.94
CA ARG A 367 -24.21 4.84 3.52
C ARG A 367 -23.17 3.75 3.28
N LEU A 368 -21.97 4.12 2.81
CA LEU A 368 -20.90 3.18 2.51
C LEU A 368 -20.16 2.72 3.76
N GLU A 369 -20.06 3.56 4.80
CA GLU A 369 -19.44 3.19 6.07
C GLU A 369 -20.14 1.96 6.70
N GLY A 370 -19.34 1.00 7.18
CA GLY A 370 -19.83 -0.29 7.66
C GLY A 370 -20.02 -1.36 6.59
N THR A 371 -19.94 -1.00 5.29
CA THR A 371 -20.05 -2.00 4.21
C THR A 371 -18.85 -2.95 4.22
N GLY A 372 -19.14 -4.26 4.14
CA GLY A 372 -18.13 -5.31 4.04
C GLY A 372 -17.64 -5.53 2.61
N LEU A 373 -16.34 -5.76 2.46
CA LEU A 373 -15.71 -6.11 1.19
C LEU A 373 -14.77 -7.29 1.36
N LEU A 374 -14.90 -8.30 0.51
CA LEU A 374 -13.84 -9.26 0.24
C LEU A 374 -12.90 -8.61 -0.77
N LEU A 375 -11.64 -8.42 -0.36
CA LEU A 375 -10.58 -7.90 -1.20
C LEU A 375 -9.62 -9.03 -1.56
N SER A 376 -9.56 -9.37 -2.84
CA SER A 376 -8.62 -10.33 -3.40
C SER A 376 -7.41 -9.59 -3.96
N PHE A 377 -6.30 -9.61 -3.21
CA PHE A 377 -5.06 -8.92 -3.58
C PHE A 377 -4.12 -9.86 -4.34
N TYR A 378 -3.70 -9.47 -5.54
CA TYR A 378 -2.78 -10.23 -6.40
C TYR A 378 -1.41 -9.57 -6.47
N PRO A 379 -0.39 -10.12 -5.81
CA PRO A 379 0.97 -9.57 -5.82
C PRO A 379 1.61 -9.65 -7.22
N ARG A 380 1.98 -8.50 -7.76
CA ARG A 380 2.82 -8.38 -8.95
C ARG A 380 4.22 -7.97 -8.52
N THR A 381 5.16 -8.88 -8.67
CA THR A 381 6.55 -8.69 -8.22
C THR A 381 7.49 -8.61 -9.42
N HIS A 382 8.42 -7.65 -9.36
CA HIS A 382 9.47 -7.47 -10.35
C HIS A 382 10.80 -7.14 -9.66
N PHE A 383 11.53 -8.20 -9.30
CA PHE A 383 12.82 -8.11 -8.62
C PHE A 383 13.88 -8.71 -9.52
N GLN A 384 14.87 -7.90 -9.91
CA GLN A 384 16.07 -8.37 -10.59
C GLN A 384 16.93 -9.19 -9.61
N ASN A 385 17.88 -9.99 -10.13
CA ASN A 385 18.66 -10.94 -9.33
C ASN A 385 19.28 -10.32 -8.06
N GLU A 386 19.83 -9.12 -8.13
CA GLU A 386 20.43 -8.41 -6.99
C GLU A 386 19.41 -8.00 -5.91
N LEU A 387 18.15 -7.80 -6.31
CA LEU A 387 17.05 -7.41 -5.44
C LEU A 387 16.16 -8.60 -5.04
N ALA A 388 16.44 -9.81 -5.55
CA ALA A 388 15.63 -10.99 -5.33
C ALA A 388 15.50 -11.35 -3.84
N ILE A 389 16.51 -11.02 -3.03
CA ILE A 389 16.49 -11.20 -1.56
C ILE A 389 15.40 -10.36 -0.86
N TYR A 390 14.91 -9.31 -1.50
CA TYR A 390 13.84 -8.45 -0.99
C TYR A 390 12.47 -8.77 -1.61
N LYS A 391 12.37 -9.84 -2.40
CA LYS A 391 11.08 -10.30 -2.93
C LYS A 391 10.25 -10.87 -1.76
N PRO A 392 9.05 -10.34 -1.49
CA PRO A 392 8.20 -10.87 -0.42
C PRO A 392 7.75 -12.29 -0.75
N ASN A 393 7.77 -13.17 0.25
CA ASN A 393 7.23 -14.52 0.12
C ASN A 393 5.74 -14.53 0.46
N VAL A 394 4.90 -14.41 -0.56
CA VAL A 394 3.43 -14.32 -0.43
C VAL A 394 2.73 -15.26 -1.40
N PRO A 395 1.51 -15.72 -1.07
CA PRO A 395 0.69 -16.51 -1.97
C PRO A 395 0.30 -15.71 -3.23
N PRO A 396 -0.18 -16.39 -4.30
CA PRO A 396 -0.54 -15.73 -5.55
C PRO A 396 -1.77 -14.83 -5.41
N VAL A 397 -2.60 -15.09 -4.41
CA VAL A 397 -3.73 -14.26 -4.01
C VAL A 397 -3.74 -14.18 -2.48
N ILE A 398 -3.96 -12.99 -1.94
CA ILE A 398 -4.16 -12.73 -0.51
C ILE A 398 -5.62 -12.25 -0.36
N PRO A 399 -6.56 -13.14 -0.02
CA PRO A 399 -7.94 -12.74 0.23
C PRO A 399 -8.09 -12.22 1.67
N VAL A 400 -8.74 -11.06 1.84
CA VAL A 400 -8.99 -10.45 3.14
C VAL A 400 -10.37 -9.81 3.14
N ILE A 401 -11.17 -10.05 4.18
CA ILE A 401 -12.41 -9.29 4.38
C ILE A 401 -12.09 -8.03 5.17
N GLY A 402 -12.52 -6.90 4.64
CA GLY A 402 -12.44 -5.60 5.29
C GLY A 402 -13.79 -4.90 5.36
N GLU A 403 -13.80 -3.79 6.09
CA GLU A 403 -14.95 -2.91 6.28
C GLU A 403 -14.58 -1.50 5.85
N ILE A 404 -15.47 -0.82 5.13
CA ILE A 404 -15.33 0.60 4.81
C ILE A 404 -15.50 1.39 6.11
N VAL A 405 -14.46 2.14 6.51
CA VAL A 405 -14.43 2.87 7.78
C VAL A 405 -14.27 4.38 7.62
N ARG A 406 -14.06 4.87 6.39
CA ARG A 406 -13.94 6.29 6.06
C ARG A 406 -13.88 6.52 4.55
N GLY A 407 -14.12 7.76 4.15
CA GLY A 407 -13.87 8.26 2.80
C GLY A 407 -13.10 9.58 2.81
N GLY A 408 -12.45 9.88 1.70
CA GLY A 408 -11.85 11.19 1.44
C GLY A 408 -12.62 11.91 0.36
N ILE A 409 -13.23 13.05 0.70
CA ILE A 409 -13.96 13.91 -0.23
C ILE A 409 -12.99 14.94 -0.82
N ASP A 410 -12.98 15.04 -2.14
CA ASP A 410 -12.23 16.04 -2.91
C ASP A 410 -13.15 17.22 -3.17
N LEU A 411 -12.94 18.31 -2.42
CA LEU A 411 -13.65 19.58 -2.56
C LEU A 411 -13.00 20.38 -3.70
N GLY A 412 -13.26 19.95 -4.93
CA GLY A 412 -12.85 20.68 -6.14
C GLY A 412 -13.65 21.99 -6.32
N LYS A 413 -13.90 22.38 -7.57
CA LYS A 413 -14.74 23.56 -7.89
C LYS A 413 -16.25 23.30 -7.76
N ASP A 414 -16.67 22.04 -7.71
CA ASP A 414 -18.07 21.60 -7.63
C ASP A 414 -18.47 21.21 -6.19
N THR A 415 -19.64 20.59 -5.98
CA THR A 415 -20.19 20.11 -4.69
C THR A 415 -19.36 19.03 -3.98
N GLY A 416 -18.13 18.80 -4.44
CA GLY A 416 -17.23 17.76 -3.97
C GLY A 416 -17.53 16.41 -4.60
N ARG A 417 -16.57 15.49 -4.56
CA ARG A 417 -16.76 14.08 -4.93
C ARG A 417 -16.05 13.16 -3.96
N LEU A 418 -16.59 11.98 -3.72
CA LEU A 418 -15.87 10.95 -3.00
C LEU A 418 -14.66 10.51 -3.85
N ALA A 419 -13.45 10.75 -3.37
CA ALA A 419 -12.23 10.48 -4.15
C ALA A 419 -11.56 9.16 -3.75
N ASN A 420 -11.73 8.73 -2.51
CA ASN A 420 -11.12 7.50 -2.00
C ASN A 420 -11.92 6.91 -0.84
N ILE A 421 -11.79 5.59 -0.70
CA ILE A 421 -12.44 4.78 0.32
C ILE A 421 -11.33 4.12 1.17
N GLY A 422 -11.44 4.25 2.49
CA GLY A 422 -10.55 3.61 3.45
C GLY A 422 -11.17 2.33 3.98
N VAL A 423 -10.50 1.20 3.76
CA VAL A 423 -10.94 -0.12 4.22
C VAL A 423 -10.05 -0.60 5.35
N ALA A 424 -10.64 -1.01 6.48
CA ALA A 424 -9.94 -1.66 7.59
C ALA A 424 -10.09 -3.17 7.47
N PHE A 425 -9.00 -3.93 7.65
CA PHE A 425 -9.05 -5.39 7.59
C PHE A 425 -9.73 -5.96 8.85
N ARG A 426 -10.61 -6.94 8.66
CA ARG A 426 -11.47 -7.50 9.70
C ARG A 426 -11.37 -9.01 9.83
N PHE A 427 -11.21 -9.76 8.74
CA PHE A 427 -11.11 -11.21 8.79
C PHE A 427 -10.05 -11.76 7.83
N ASP A 428 -9.36 -12.81 8.28
CA ASP A 428 -8.47 -13.64 7.49
C ASP A 428 -9.14 -14.98 7.14
N PRO A 429 -8.74 -15.64 6.04
CA PRO A 429 -9.18 -16.99 5.73
C PRO A 429 -8.80 -17.98 6.85
N ALA A 430 -9.74 -18.84 7.23
CA ALA A 430 -9.52 -19.83 8.28
C ALA A 430 -9.58 -21.29 7.78
N ASP A 431 -10.41 -21.56 6.78
CA ASP A 431 -10.58 -22.89 6.18
C ASP A 431 -11.01 -22.75 4.71
N TYR A 432 -10.55 -23.68 3.87
CA TYR A 432 -10.92 -23.74 2.46
C TYR A 432 -11.83 -24.94 2.17
N ASP A 433 -12.76 -24.77 1.24
CA ASP A 433 -13.61 -25.88 0.80
C ASP A 433 -12.80 -26.85 -0.08
N PRO A 434 -12.81 -28.16 0.22
CA PRO A 434 -12.01 -29.15 -0.51
C PRO A 434 -12.49 -29.44 -1.94
N MET A 435 -13.71 -29.02 -2.28
CA MET A 435 -14.34 -29.24 -3.57
C MET A 435 -14.27 -27.99 -4.46
N THR A 436 -14.52 -26.80 -3.89
CA THR A 436 -14.51 -25.53 -4.63
C THR A 436 -13.19 -24.78 -4.54
N TYR A 437 -12.34 -25.08 -3.55
CA TYR A 437 -11.08 -24.39 -3.25
C TYR A 437 -11.26 -22.90 -2.94
N GLU A 438 -12.45 -22.52 -2.48
CA GLU A 438 -12.77 -21.19 -2.01
C GLU A 438 -12.70 -21.13 -0.48
N VAL A 439 -12.61 -19.93 0.07
CA VAL A 439 -12.59 -19.74 1.52
C VAL A 439 -13.96 -20.14 2.05
N ARG A 440 -13.99 -21.20 2.87
CA ARG A 440 -15.19 -21.72 3.50
C ARG A 440 -15.52 -21.00 4.80
N SER A 441 -14.50 -20.64 5.57
CA SER A 441 -14.68 -19.94 6.85
C SER A 441 -13.61 -18.89 7.09
N TRP A 442 -13.96 -17.90 7.91
CA TRP A 442 -13.18 -16.69 8.16
C TRP A 442 -12.92 -16.52 9.65
N GLU A 443 -11.70 -16.12 10.03
CA GLU A 443 -11.33 -15.81 11.41
C GLU A 443 -11.16 -14.30 11.63
N PRO A 444 -11.68 -13.73 12.73
CA PRO A 444 -11.51 -12.31 13.02
C PRO A 444 -10.03 -11.92 13.23
N LEU A 445 -9.60 -10.89 12.52
CA LEU A 445 -8.38 -10.13 12.81
C LEU A 445 -8.60 -9.32 14.08
N ARG A 446 -8.19 -9.88 15.23
CA ARG A 446 -8.24 -9.17 16.52
C ARG A 446 -7.42 -7.87 16.44
N ALA A 447 -7.79 -6.85 17.19
CA ALA A 447 -7.24 -5.48 17.11
C ALA A 447 -5.70 -5.31 17.24
N LEU A 448 -4.97 -6.37 17.61
CA LEU A 448 -3.50 -6.41 17.69
C LEU A 448 -2.85 -7.34 16.66
N ARG A 449 -3.64 -8.15 15.94
CA ARG A 449 -3.16 -9.12 14.97
C ARG A 449 -3.17 -8.48 13.59
N GLU A 450 -1.97 -8.24 13.08
CA GLU A 450 -1.73 -7.82 11.70
C GLU A 450 -1.94 -9.01 10.75
N ASN A 451 -2.37 -8.74 9.51
CA ASN A 451 -2.40 -9.80 8.50
C ASN A 451 -0.95 -10.26 8.22
N PRO A 452 -0.67 -11.58 8.29
CA PRO A 452 0.70 -12.10 8.22
C PRO A 452 1.35 -11.85 6.85
N HIS A 453 0.59 -11.91 5.76
CA HIS A 453 1.10 -11.65 4.42
C HIS A 453 1.45 -10.17 4.23
N PHE A 454 0.60 -9.25 4.69
CA PHE A 454 0.93 -7.83 4.63
C PHE A 454 2.10 -7.48 5.56
N LYS A 455 2.25 -8.15 6.70
CA LYS A 455 3.45 -8.01 7.54
C LYS A 455 4.72 -8.45 6.81
N GLU A 456 4.65 -9.55 6.07
CA GLU A 456 5.77 -10.02 5.24
C GLU A 456 6.12 -9.04 4.13
N VAL A 457 5.10 -8.54 3.40
CA VAL A 457 5.27 -7.50 2.39
C VAL A 457 5.93 -6.27 2.99
N HIS A 458 5.46 -5.81 4.16
CA HIS A 458 6.07 -4.67 4.84
C HIS A 458 7.53 -4.90 5.22
N ARG A 459 7.85 -6.07 5.76
CA ARG A 459 9.23 -6.45 6.11
C ARG A 459 10.14 -6.39 4.89
N ALA A 460 9.72 -7.03 3.79
CA ALA A 460 10.47 -7.11 2.55
C ALA A 460 10.67 -5.73 1.90
N LEU A 461 9.60 -4.93 1.79
CA LEU A 461 9.64 -3.61 1.17
C LEU A 461 10.42 -2.59 2.01
N ASN A 462 10.37 -2.68 3.35
CA ASN A 462 11.22 -1.85 4.20
C ASN A 462 12.71 -2.16 4.02
N GLY A 463 13.05 -3.44 3.85
CA GLY A 463 14.40 -3.88 3.52
C GLY A 463 14.86 -3.34 2.16
N LEU A 464 14.00 -3.45 1.15
CA LEU A 464 14.27 -2.88 -0.19
C LEU A 464 14.54 -1.38 -0.12
N LEU A 465 13.68 -0.61 0.55
CA LEU A 465 13.85 0.84 0.67
C LEU A 465 15.14 1.21 1.41
N ALA A 466 15.50 0.46 2.46
CA ALA A 466 16.76 0.68 3.19
C ALA A 466 18.00 0.38 2.34
N TYR A 467 17.89 -0.56 1.41
CA TYR A 467 18.95 -0.83 0.45
C TYR A 467 19.07 0.27 -0.60
N MET A 468 17.95 0.77 -1.11
CA MET A 468 17.92 1.83 -2.15
C MET A 468 18.32 3.23 -1.64
N GLU A 469 18.25 3.49 -0.33
CA GLU A 469 18.66 4.75 0.29
C GLU A 469 20.18 4.83 0.57
N ARG A 470 20.92 3.73 0.39
CA ARG A 470 22.38 3.68 0.48
C ARG A 470 23.00 3.97 -0.89
#